data_AF-A0A7S8BIJ3-F1
#
_entry.id   AF-A0A7S8BIJ3-F1
#
_cell.length_a   1.000
_cell.length_b   1.000
_cell.length_c   1.000
_cell.angle_alpha   90.00
_cell.angle_beta   90.00
_cell.angle_gamma   90.00
#
_symmetry.space_group_name_H-M   'P 1'
#
loop_
_entity.id
_entity.type
_entity.pdbx_description
1 polymer ?
#
loop_
_entity_poly.entity_id
_entity_poly.type
_entity_poly.pdbx_seq_one_letter_code
_entity_poly.pdbx_strand_id
1 'polypeptide(L)'
;MLLLFLLAAWAEAKTYEACELARELVDKGAAMDQVGTWVCIAKYESDFNTSAVGRLNGDGSADHGIFQISDRYWCSPQGWACNIPCDLLEDDDISDDWKCAKRIFRQHKVLSGNGFRAWAVYSSRCSGDNSGYVEGCFDSKASVSQSNTTVITLPAFTTSTTTSTSTTTEEPERVEGSLSARERNNAEKVQVIDLEMMEKKGKSFVNVASSSKKKWKPWTWEI
;
A
#
# COMPACT_ATOMS: atom_id res chain seq x y z
N MET A 1 34.64 13.48 -31.94
CA MET A 1 34.47 12.34 -31.00
C MET A 1 33.98 12.85 -29.67
N LEU A 2 32.75 13.39 -29.63
CA LEU A 2 32.15 13.97 -28.43
C LEU A 2 30.65 13.78 -28.58
N LEU A 3 30.14 12.58 -28.30
CA LEU A 3 28.70 12.30 -28.18
C LEU A 3 28.51 10.85 -27.78
N LEU A 4 28.62 10.61 -26.48
CA LEU A 4 27.91 9.55 -25.75
C LEU A 4 28.08 9.89 -24.27
N PHE A 5 27.47 11.02 -23.88
CA PHE A 5 27.06 11.21 -22.49
C PHE A 5 26.00 10.13 -22.22
N LEU A 6 26.45 8.98 -21.68
CA LEU A 6 25.56 8.13 -20.90
C LEU A 6 25.08 8.98 -19.72
N LEU A 7 23.90 9.56 -19.85
CA LEU A 7 23.08 9.86 -18.69
C LEU A 7 22.53 8.52 -18.22
N ALA A 8 23.38 7.73 -17.54
CA ALA A 8 22.86 6.78 -16.59
C ALA A 8 22.19 7.66 -15.53
N ALA A 9 20.86 7.75 -15.56
CA ALA A 9 20.13 8.18 -14.38
C ALA A 9 20.45 7.11 -13.35
N TRP A 10 21.26 7.46 -12.35
CA TRP A 10 21.41 6.63 -11.17
C TRP A 10 20.05 6.73 -10.49
N ALA A 11 19.24 5.68 -10.59
CA ALA A 11 18.12 5.51 -9.69
C ALA A 11 18.76 5.33 -8.32
N GLU A 12 18.86 6.42 -7.57
CA GLU A 12 19.16 6.33 -6.15
C GLU A 12 17.97 5.61 -5.52
N ALA A 13 18.24 4.65 -4.64
CA ALA A 13 17.17 3.95 -3.92
C ALA A 13 16.82 4.75 -2.68
N LYS A 14 15.60 5.30 -2.61
CA LYS A 14 15.12 5.98 -1.41
C LYS A 14 14.80 4.98 -0.29
N THR A 15 15.34 5.22 0.89
CA THR A 15 14.88 4.60 2.14
C THR A 15 14.17 5.65 2.99
N TYR A 16 12.90 5.40 3.30
CA TYR A 16 12.12 6.31 4.14
C TYR A 16 12.47 6.22 5.63
N GLU A 17 12.35 7.35 6.31
CA GLU A 17 12.12 7.34 7.76
C GLU A 17 10.65 7.08 8.09
N ALA A 18 10.36 6.47 9.24
CA ALA A 18 8.99 6.07 9.61
C ALA A 18 7.98 7.23 9.54
N CYS A 19 8.32 8.40 10.12
CA CYS A 19 7.44 9.57 10.07
C CYS A 19 7.37 10.25 8.70
N GLU A 20 8.43 10.12 7.88
CA GLU A 20 8.39 10.62 6.50
C GLU A 20 7.37 9.82 5.69
N LEU A 21 7.45 8.49 5.75
CA LEU A 21 6.49 7.60 5.11
C LEU A 21 5.07 7.83 5.65
N ALA A 22 4.92 7.96 6.97
CA ALA A 22 3.62 8.19 7.59
C ALA A 22 2.91 9.43 7.02
N ARG A 23 3.64 10.56 6.90
CA ARG A 23 3.10 11.79 6.32
C ARG A 23 2.78 11.63 4.84
N GLU A 24 3.68 11.02 4.08
CA GLU A 24 3.46 10.81 2.66
C GLU A 24 2.23 9.93 2.39
N LEU A 25 2.00 8.90 3.20
CA LEU A 25 0.80 8.06 3.07
C LEU A 25 -0.48 8.84 3.39
N VAL A 26 -0.46 9.69 4.41
CA VAL A 26 -1.60 10.58 4.73
C VAL A 26 -1.87 11.55 3.58
N ASP A 27 -0.83 12.18 3.03
CA ASP A 27 -0.94 13.09 1.89
C ASP A 27 -1.50 12.39 0.65
N LYS A 28 -1.18 11.10 0.45
CA LYS A 28 -1.76 10.26 -0.60
C LYS A 28 -3.09 9.59 -0.21
N GLY A 29 -3.71 10.00 0.89
CA GLY A 29 -5.07 9.65 1.30
C GLY A 29 -5.22 8.35 2.11
N ALA A 30 -4.19 7.93 2.85
CA ALA A 30 -4.33 6.88 3.85
C ALA A 30 -5.26 7.34 5.00
N ALA A 31 -6.10 6.42 5.48
CA ALA A 31 -6.89 6.68 6.67
C ALA A 31 -5.97 6.74 7.90
N MET A 32 -6.12 7.77 8.75
CA MET A 32 -5.23 8.02 9.88
C MET A 32 -5.08 6.82 10.82
N ASP A 33 -6.16 6.07 11.05
CA ASP A 33 -6.19 4.85 11.87
C ASP A 33 -5.44 3.67 11.25
N GLN A 34 -5.10 3.74 9.96
CA GLN A 34 -4.40 2.69 9.22
C GLN A 34 -2.90 3.01 9.02
N VAL A 35 -2.47 4.26 9.15
CA VAL A 35 -1.10 4.69 8.79
C VAL A 35 -0.05 3.90 9.57
N GLY A 36 -0.24 3.74 10.89
CA GLY A 36 0.70 2.95 11.71
C GLY A 36 0.87 1.52 11.20
N THR A 37 -0.22 0.89 10.76
CA THR A 37 -0.17 -0.47 10.20
C THR A 37 0.55 -0.49 8.85
N TRP A 38 0.32 0.48 7.98
CA TRP A 38 1.04 0.60 6.70
C TRP A 38 2.54 0.84 6.90
N VAL A 39 2.91 1.69 7.85
CA VAL A 39 4.31 1.94 8.22
C VAL A 39 4.94 0.66 8.79
N CYS A 40 4.24 -0.07 9.66
CA CYS A 40 4.73 -1.37 10.15
C CYS A 40 4.95 -2.37 9.00
N ILE A 41 4.02 -2.47 8.06
CA ILE A 41 4.16 -3.37 6.89
C ILE A 41 5.40 -2.99 6.09
N ALA A 42 5.56 -1.71 5.72
CA ALA A 42 6.73 -1.25 4.98
C ALA A 42 8.05 -1.54 5.72
N LYS A 43 8.08 -1.40 7.06
CA LYS A 43 9.25 -1.74 7.87
C LYS A 43 9.66 -3.21 7.71
N TYR A 44 8.71 -4.13 7.80
CA TYR A 44 9.02 -5.56 7.83
C TYR A 44 9.08 -6.21 6.44
N GLU A 45 8.46 -5.60 5.43
CA GLU A 45 8.53 -6.07 4.05
C GLU A 45 9.84 -5.60 3.37
N SER A 46 10.22 -4.33 3.53
CA SER A 46 11.31 -3.72 2.75
C SER A 46 12.37 -2.97 3.56
N ASP A 47 12.22 -2.88 4.88
CA ASP A 47 12.99 -1.94 5.71
C ASP A 47 12.89 -0.49 5.22
N PHE A 48 11.71 -0.12 4.73
CA PHE A 48 11.40 1.19 4.14
C PHE A 48 12.12 1.53 2.81
N ASN A 49 12.83 0.57 2.22
CA ASN A 49 13.54 0.76 0.96
C ASN A 49 12.59 0.64 -0.24
N THR A 50 12.47 1.72 -1.01
CA THR A 50 11.63 1.79 -2.21
C THR A 50 12.12 0.91 -3.36
N SER A 51 13.42 0.63 -3.47
CA SER A 51 13.97 -0.23 -4.52
C SER A 51 14.17 -1.69 -4.06
N ALA A 52 13.48 -2.12 -2.99
CA ALA A 52 13.62 -3.47 -2.46
C ALA A 52 13.04 -4.53 -3.42
N VAL A 53 13.82 -5.58 -3.72
CA VAL A 53 13.37 -6.72 -4.52
C VAL A 53 13.59 -8.03 -3.78
N GLY A 54 12.50 -8.64 -3.31
CA GLY A 54 12.48 -9.95 -2.68
C GLY A 54 12.41 -11.07 -3.71
N ARG A 55 13.27 -12.10 -3.60
CA ARG A 55 13.31 -13.26 -4.53
C ARG A 55 13.24 -14.60 -3.82
N LEU A 56 12.62 -14.62 -2.63
CA LEU A 56 12.55 -15.82 -1.78
C LEU A 56 11.29 -16.66 -2.04
N ASN A 57 10.46 -16.30 -3.02
CA ASN A 57 9.24 -17.03 -3.34
C ASN A 57 9.55 -18.36 -4.04
N GLY A 58 9.00 -19.45 -3.51
CA GLY A 58 9.27 -20.80 -4.01
C GLY A 58 8.72 -21.10 -5.42
N ASP A 59 7.90 -20.21 -5.98
CA ASP A 59 7.41 -20.30 -7.36
C ASP A 59 8.22 -19.46 -8.37
N GLY A 60 9.31 -18.81 -7.91
CA GLY A 60 10.19 -18.01 -8.75
C GLY A 60 9.70 -16.58 -9.02
N SER A 61 8.55 -16.20 -8.47
CA SER A 61 8.09 -14.80 -8.48
C SER A 61 8.98 -13.90 -7.62
N ALA A 62 8.89 -12.60 -7.85
CA ALA A 62 9.55 -11.58 -7.02
C ALA A 62 8.54 -10.63 -6.41
N ASP A 63 8.93 -10.02 -5.30
CA ASP A 63 8.16 -9.00 -4.61
C ASP A 63 8.90 -7.66 -4.70
N HIS A 64 8.17 -6.61 -5.07
CA HIS A 64 8.74 -5.35 -5.54
C HIS A 64 8.35 -4.20 -4.62
N GLY A 65 9.31 -3.33 -4.37
CA GLY A 65 9.06 -2.04 -3.78
C GLY A 65 8.88 -2.03 -2.28
N ILE A 66 8.49 -0.85 -1.80
CA ILE A 66 8.33 -0.55 -0.38
C ILE A 66 7.29 -1.46 0.31
N PHE A 67 6.30 -1.95 -0.43
CA PHE A 67 5.25 -2.84 0.06
C PHE A 67 5.40 -4.30 -0.38
N GLN A 68 6.52 -4.67 -1.02
CA GLN A 68 6.78 -6.03 -1.52
C GLN A 68 5.59 -6.61 -2.30
N ILE A 69 5.19 -5.89 -3.35
CA ILE A 69 4.08 -6.26 -4.23
C ILE A 69 4.54 -7.32 -5.22
N SER A 70 3.88 -8.48 -5.21
CA SER A 70 4.29 -9.64 -6.02
C SER A 70 4.06 -9.46 -7.53
N ASP A 71 5.10 -9.70 -8.34
CA ASP A 71 5.00 -9.73 -9.80
C ASP A 71 4.15 -10.88 -10.33
N ARG A 72 3.91 -11.91 -9.52
CA ARG A 72 3.08 -13.05 -9.92
C ARG A 72 1.69 -12.63 -10.40
N TYR A 73 1.18 -11.53 -9.85
CA TYR A 73 -0.22 -11.14 -10.02
C TYR A 73 -0.43 -9.66 -10.28
N TRP A 74 0.37 -8.78 -9.67
CA TRP A 74 0.06 -7.37 -9.55
C TRP A 74 0.69 -6.51 -10.65
N CYS A 75 1.97 -6.71 -10.96
CA CYS A 75 2.72 -5.93 -11.94
C CYS A 75 3.28 -6.81 -13.08
N SER A 76 3.52 -6.19 -14.23
CA SER A 76 3.97 -6.89 -15.44
C SER A 76 5.47 -7.16 -15.42
N PRO A 77 5.96 -8.25 -16.06
CA PRO A 77 5.31 -8.96 -17.16
C PRO A 77 4.38 -10.12 -16.78
N GLN A 78 4.51 -10.67 -15.56
CA GLN A 78 3.76 -11.86 -15.14
C GLN A 78 2.35 -11.50 -14.68
N GLY A 79 2.26 -10.51 -13.80
CA GLY A 79 1.05 -9.93 -13.27
C GLY A 79 0.53 -8.79 -14.13
N TRP A 80 -0.71 -8.39 -13.88
CA TRP A 80 -1.35 -7.30 -14.64
C TRP A 80 -2.45 -6.60 -13.86
N ALA A 81 -2.74 -7.03 -12.63
CA ALA A 81 -3.87 -6.53 -11.88
C ALA A 81 -3.76 -5.02 -11.63
N CYS A 82 -2.57 -4.49 -11.32
CA CYS A 82 -2.34 -3.06 -11.15
C CYS A 82 -2.07 -2.31 -12.47
N ASN A 83 -1.91 -3.02 -13.59
CA ASN A 83 -1.67 -2.45 -14.92
C ASN A 83 -0.47 -1.47 -14.96
N ILE A 84 0.61 -1.86 -14.29
CA ILE A 84 1.91 -1.16 -14.26
C ILE A 84 3.02 -2.21 -14.43
N PRO A 85 4.17 -1.82 -15.00
CA PRO A 85 5.36 -2.66 -14.96
C PRO A 85 6.02 -2.59 -13.57
N CYS A 86 6.72 -3.65 -13.16
CA CYS A 86 7.23 -3.77 -11.79
C CYS A 86 8.37 -2.80 -11.46
N ASP A 87 9.05 -2.25 -12.46
CA ASP A 87 10.09 -1.23 -12.32
C ASP A 87 9.56 0.10 -11.77
N LEU A 88 8.28 0.44 -11.98
CA LEU A 88 7.68 1.61 -11.35
C LEU A 88 7.49 1.43 -9.84
N LEU A 89 7.39 0.18 -9.37
CA LEU A 89 7.34 -0.11 -7.93
C LEU A 89 8.71 -0.06 -7.26
N GLU A 90 9.79 0.14 -8.02
CA GLU A 90 11.16 0.11 -7.51
C GLU A 90 11.83 1.50 -7.53
N ASP A 91 11.08 2.54 -7.90
CA ASP A 91 11.56 3.93 -7.93
C ASP A 91 11.22 4.71 -6.64
N ASP A 92 11.70 5.94 -6.55
CA ASP A 92 11.54 6.77 -5.35
C ASP A 92 10.10 7.27 -5.12
N ASP A 93 9.26 7.35 -6.17
CA ASP A 93 7.88 7.86 -6.08
C ASP A 93 6.89 6.73 -5.79
N ILE A 94 6.58 6.53 -4.51
CA ILE A 94 5.64 5.49 -4.06
C ILE A 94 4.16 5.74 -4.45
N SER A 95 3.88 6.64 -5.39
CA SER A 95 2.53 6.98 -5.86
C SER A 95 1.81 5.79 -6.49
N ASP A 96 2.46 5.03 -7.36
CA ASP A 96 1.86 3.84 -7.96
C ASP A 96 1.94 2.61 -7.06
N ASP A 97 2.96 2.46 -6.22
CA ASP A 97 2.99 1.52 -5.09
C ASP A 97 1.75 1.66 -4.24
N TRP A 98 1.46 2.88 -3.79
CA TRP A 98 0.34 3.15 -2.91
C TRP A 98 -1.01 2.92 -3.58
N LYS A 99 -1.14 3.26 -4.87
CA LYS A 99 -2.35 2.95 -5.64
C LYS A 99 -2.55 1.44 -5.75
N CYS A 100 -1.49 0.69 -6.01
CA CYS A 100 -1.55 -0.77 -6.12
C CYS A 100 -1.83 -1.41 -4.75
N ALA A 101 -1.14 -1.01 -3.68
CA ALA A 101 -1.36 -1.48 -2.31
C ALA A 101 -2.81 -1.23 -1.83
N LYS A 102 -3.38 -0.05 -2.09
CA LYS A 102 -4.81 0.22 -1.79
C LYS A 102 -5.74 -0.72 -2.52
N ARG A 103 -5.44 -1.07 -3.77
CA ARG A 103 -6.22 -2.03 -4.55
C ARG A 103 -6.15 -3.43 -3.93
N ILE A 104 -4.94 -3.90 -3.62
CA ILE A 104 -4.69 -5.18 -2.92
C ILE A 104 -5.48 -5.23 -1.62
N PHE A 105 -5.37 -4.19 -0.79
CA PHE A 105 -6.07 -4.07 0.49
C PHE A 105 -7.58 -4.18 0.32
N ARG A 106 -8.18 -3.46 -0.64
CA ARG A 106 -9.63 -3.51 -0.88
C ARG A 106 -10.08 -4.91 -1.28
N GLN A 107 -9.33 -5.58 -2.14
CA GLN A 107 -9.68 -6.92 -2.60
C GLN A 107 -9.58 -7.95 -1.48
N HIS A 108 -8.48 -7.93 -0.72
CA HIS A 108 -8.31 -8.80 0.44
C HIS A 108 -9.28 -8.50 1.59
N LYS A 109 -9.74 -7.25 1.72
CA LYS A 109 -10.77 -6.88 2.70
C LYS A 109 -12.10 -7.54 2.37
N VAL A 110 -12.47 -7.62 1.08
CA VAL A 110 -13.67 -8.34 0.63
C VAL A 110 -13.56 -9.84 0.93
N LEU A 111 -12.36 -10.43 0.77
CA LEU A 111 -12.18 -11.87 0.88
C LEU A 111 -11.98 -12.39 2.30
N SER A 112 -11.23 -11.67 3.13
CA SER A 112 -10.83 -12.13 4.46
C SER A 112 -11.37 -11.28 5.61
N GLY A 113 -12.16 -10.24 5.31
CA GLY A 113 -12.66 -9.24 6.26
C GLY A 113 -11.60 -8.23 6.72
N ASN A 114 -10.31 -8.47 6.48
CA ASN A 114 -9.22 -7.57 6.81
C ASN A 114 -8.23 -7.46 5.64
N GLY A 115 -8.12 -6.28 5.05
CA GLY A 115 -7.29 -6.06 3.86
C GLY A 115 -5.79 -6.23 4.09
N PHE A 116 -5.31 -6.04 5.33
CA PHE A 116 -3.89 -6.19 5.64
C PHE A 116 -3.39 -7.64 5.61
N ARG A 117 -4.29 -8.63 5.60
CA ARG A 117 -3.93 -10.06 5.47
C ARG A 117 -3.32 -10.42 4.11
N ALA A 118 -3.31 -9.48 3.15
CA ALA A 118 -2.55 -9.64 1.91
C ALA A 118 -1.04 -9.79 2.16
N TRP A 119 -0.50 -9.04 3.14
CA TRP A 119 0.91 -9.05 3.51
C TRP A 119 1.21 -10.18 4.48
N ALA A 120 2.24 -10.98 4.19
CA ALA A 120 2.59 -12.15 5.00
C ALA A 120 3.08 -11.73 6.40
N VAL A 121 3.74 -10.57 6.51
CA VAL A 121 4.25 -10.03 7.78
C VAL A 121 3.14 -9.56 8.71
N TYR A 122 1.95 -9.26 8.20
CA TYR A 122 0.91 -8.58 8.99
C TYR A 122 0.54 -9.36 10.25
N SER A 123 0.18 -10.63 10.13
CA SER A 123 -0.32 -11.43 11.25
C SER A 123 0.71 -11.66 12.38
N SER A 124 2.01 -11.57 12.08
CA SER A 124 3.07 -11.85 13.05
C SER A 124 3.79 -10.59 13.55
N ARG A 125 3.76 -9.50 12.79
CA ARG A 125 4.52 -8.27 13.10
C ARG A 125 3.66 -7.03 13.28
N CYS A 126 2.52 -6.95 12.61
CA CYS A 126 1.73 -5.72 12.48
C CYS A 126 0.26 -5.89 12.86
N SER A 127 -0.11 -7.03 13.45
CA SER A 127 -1.45 -7.22 13.98
C SER A 127 -1.55 -6.58 15.35
N GLY A 128 -2.55 -5.72 15.56
CA GLY A 128 -2.79 -5.07 16.85
C GLY A 128 -2.54 -3.58 16.78
N ASP A 129 -2.03 -3.01 17.88
CA ASP A 129 -1.75 -1.58 17.97
C ASP A 129 -0.39 -1.25 17.33
N ASN A 130 -0.45 -0.42 16.29
CA ASN A 130 0.72 0.09 15.57
C ASN A 130 0.90 1.60 15.76
N SER A 131 0.24 2.21 16.75
CA SER A 131 0.33 3.65 17.03
C SER A 131 1.76 4.11 17.31
N GLY A 132 2.59 3.26 17.92
CA GLY A 132 4.00 3.54 18.18
C GLY A 132 4.86 3.79 16.93
N TYR A 133 4.46 3.28 15.75
CA TYR A 133 5.18 3.57 14.50
C TYR A 133 4.96 5.00 13.99
N VAL A 134 3.92 5.67 14.49
CA VAL A 134 3.51 7.01 14.07
C VAL A 134 3.49 8.03 15.22
N GLU A 135 4.04 7.65 16.36
CA GLU A 135 4.13 8.50 17.54
C GLU A 135 4.94 9.76 17.22
N GLY A 136 4.37 10.94 17.49
CA GLY A 136 4.99 12.23 17.23
C GLY A 136 5.10 12.63 15.75
N CYS A 137 4.71 11.79 14.80
CA CYS A 137 4.90 12.09 13.36
C CYS A 137 4.05 13.27 12.85
N PHE A 138 2.97 13.57 13.55
CA PHE A 138 1.99 14.61 13.20
C PHE A 138 1.97 15.78 14.19
N ASP A 139 2.91 15.82 15.13
CA ASP A 139 3.03 16.94 16.06
C ASP A 139 3.57 18.17 15.33
N SER A 140 2.93 19.31 15.53
CA SER A 140 3.20 20.58 14.83
C SER A 140 4.57 21.21 15.13
N LYS A 141 5.52 20.47 15.73
CA LYS A 141 6.85 20.94 16.14
C LYS A 141 8.03 20.07 15.69
N ALA A 142 7.82 19.03 14.88
CA ALA A 142 8.88 18.09 14.49
C ALA A 142 9.39 18.24 13.04
N SER A 143 9.02 19.31 12.33
CA SER A 143 9.54 19.63 11.00
C SER A 143 10.42 20.89 11.00
N VAL A 144 11.41 20.94 11.89
CA VAL A 144 12.57 21.84 11.71
C VAL A 144 13.84 21.04 12.03
N SER A 145 14.34 20.33 11.02
CA SER A 145 15.75 19.96 10.98
C SER A 145 16.56 21.25 10.96
N GLN A 146 17.53 21.34 11.86
CA GLN A 146 18.35 22.52 12.13
C GLN A 146 19.13 22.96 10.88
N SER A 147 18.72 24.09 10.28
CA SER A 147 19.60 24.93 9.49
C SER A 147 19.53 26.35 10.07
N ASN A 148 20.51 26.70 10.91
CA ASN A 148 20.76 28.09 11.28
C ASN A 148 21.01 28.89 10.00
N THR A 149 20.24 29.96 9.73
CA THR A 149 20.70 31.26 9.16
C THR A 149 19.52 32.18 8.81
N THR A 150 19.53 33.33 9.49
CA THR A 150 19.04 34.69 9.14
C THR A 150 17.58 34.91 8.76
N VAL A 151 16.83 35.39 9.75
CA VAL A 151 15.51 36.03 9.62
C VAL A 151 15.65 37.37 8.88
N ILE A 152 15.13 37.46 7.66
CA ILE A 152 14.83 38.74 6.99
C ILE A 152 13.35 39.01 7.21
N THR A 153 13.07 39.99 8.06
CA THR A 153 11.74 40.50 8.37
C THR A 153 11.12 41.21 7.15
N LEU A 154 9.91 40.81 6.75
CA LEU A 154 9.03 41.60 5.88
C LEU A 154 7.66 41.80 6.56
N PRO A 155 7.00 42.96 6.35
CA PRO A 155 5.93 43.45 7.20
C PRO A 155 4.55 42.87 6.85
N ALA A 156 3.68 42.91 7.87
CA ALA A 156 2.31 42.45 7.90
C ALA A 156 1.44 43.00 6.76
N PHE A 157 0.64 42.11 6.15
CA PHE A 157 -0.44 42.48 5.25
C PHE A 157 -1.80 42.14 5.87
N THR A 158 -2.65 43.14 5.83
CA THR A 158 -3.89 43.31 6.58
C THR A 158 -5.02 42.41 6.10
N THR A 159 -5.77 41.89 7.06
CA THR A 159 -7.04 41.17 6.93
C THR A 159 -8.07 41.97 6.12
N SER A 160 -8.81 41.29 5.25
CA SER A 160 -10.10 41.79 4.76
C SER A 160 -11.09 40.64 4.66
N THR A 161 -12.08 40.72 5.52
CA THR A 161 -13.32 39.94 5.60
C THR A 161 -14.19 40.20 4.37
N THR A 162 -14.75 39.16 3.75
CA THR A 162 -16.00 39.30 2.99
C THR A 162 -16.85 38.03 3.09
N THR A 163 -17.89 38.18 3.90
CA THR A 163 -19.26 37.64 3.87
C THR A 163 -19.64 36.52 2.89
N SER A 164 -20.29 35.52 3.49
CA SER A 164 -21.05 34.40 2.94
C SER A 164 -22.08 34.79 1.88
N THR A 165 -22.23 33.96 0.84
CA THR A 165 -23.46 33.85 0.06
C THR A 165 -23.71 32.39 -0.30
N SER A 166 -24.85 31.90 0.18
CA SER A 166 -25.45 30.60 -0.13
C SER A 166 -25.96 30.57 -1.57
N THR A 167 -25.61 29.54 -2.33
CA THR A 167 -26.35 29.16 -3.54
C THR A 167 -26.46 27.65 -3.58
N THR A 168 -27.70 27.21 -3.43
CA THR A 168 -28.21 25.85 -3.61
C THR A 168 -28.16 25.52 -5.10
N THR A 169 -27.41 24.49 -5.51
CA THR A 169 -27.67 23.82 -6.81
C THR A 169 -27.19 22.37 -6.76
N GLU A 170 -28.18 21.48 -6.72
CA GLU A 170 -28.28 20.12 -7.25
C GLU A 170 -27.08 19.14 -7.18
N GLU A 171 -27.36 18.07 -6.43
CA GLU A 171 -26.68 16.79 -6.36
C GLU A 171 -26.55 16.12 -7.75
N PRO A 172 -25.34 15.78 -8.24
CA PRO A 172 -25.22 14.86 -9.34
C PRO A 172 -25.49 13.45 -8.82
N GLU A 173 -26.58 12.90 -9.33
CA GLU A 173 -27.02 11.52 -9.23
C GLU A 173 -25.83 10.54 -9.33
N ARG A 174 -25.71 9.67 -8.33
CA ARG A 174 -24.74 8.57 -8.28
C ARG A 174 -25.03 7.62 -9.44
N VAL A 175 -24.30 7.78 -10.55
CA VAL A 175 -24.23 6.75 -11.58
C VAL A 175 -23.52 5.54 -10.98
N GLU A 176 -24.28 4.50 -10.63
CA GLU A 176 -23.73 3.16 -10.43
C GLU A 176 -23.18 2.68 -11.78
N GLY A 177 -21.92 3.01 -12.03
CA GLY A 177 -21.20 2.51 -13.20
C GLY A 177 -21.04 1.01 -13.07
N SER A 178 -21.78 0.26 -13.89
CA SER A 178 -21.56 -1.17 -14.08
C SER A 178 -20.12 -1.39 -14.56
N LEU A 179 -19.32 -2.15 -13.81
CA LEU A 179 -17.95 -2.50 -14.20
C LEU A 179 -17.96 -3.14 -15.59
N SER A 180 -17.07 -2.66 -16.47
CA SER A 180 -16.88 -3.24 -17.80
C SER A 180 -16.53 -4.72 -17.68
N ALA A 181 -16.81 -5.51 -18.73
CA ALA A 181 -16.46 -6.94 -18.73
C ALA A 181 -14.95 -7.16 -18.47
N ARG A 182 -14.09 -6.22 -18.90
CA ARG A 182 -12.64 -6.24 -18.63
C ARG A 182 -12.33 -6.06 -17.14
N GLU A 183 -13.02 -5.14 -16.47
CA GLU A 183 -12.86 -4.90 -15.03
C GLU A 183 -13.41 -6.05 -14.19
N ARG A 184 -14.53 -6.66 -14.61
CA ARG A 184 -15.08 -7.87 -13.97
C ARG A 184 -14.15 -9.07 -14.11
N ASN A 185 -13.62 -9.33 -15.30
CA ASN A 185 -12.66 -10.40 -15.52
C ASN A 185 -11.35 -10.16 -14.74
N ASN A 186 -10.94 -8.90 -14.57
CA ASN A 186 -9.81 -8.54 -13.71
C ASN A 186 -10.12 -8.77 -12.24
N ALA A 187 -11.29 -8.36 -11.77
CA ALA A 187 -11.73 -8.58 -10.39
C ALA A 187 -11.84 -10.07 -10.05
N GLU A 188 -12.44 -10.88 -10.94
CA GLU A 188 -12.56 -12.33 -10.80
C GLU A 188 -11.18 -13.00 -10.79
N LYS A 189 -10.28 -12.61 -11.69
CA LYS A 189 -8.91 -13.17 -11.71
C LYS A 189 -8.15 -12.81 -10.44
N VAL A 190 -8.32 -11.61 -9.89
CA VAL A 190 -7.71 -11.25 -8.61
C VAL A 190 -8.33 -12.00 -7.43
N GLN A 191 -9.64 -12.30 -7.46
CA GLN A 191 -10.24 -13.16 -6.43
C GLN A 191 -9.66 -14.58 -6.44
N VAL A 192 -9.36 -15.14 -7.62
CA VAL A 192 -8.66 -16.43 -7.74
C VAL A 192 -7.23 -16.35 -7.20
N ILE A 193 -6.52 -15.27 -7.50
CA ILE A 193 -5.17 -15.00 -7.01
C ILE A 193 -5.13 -14.97 -5.48
N ASP A 194 -6.06 -14.25 -4.86
CA ASP A 194 -6.14 -14.09 -3.42
C ASP A 194 -6.54 -15.42 -2.74
N LEU A 195 -7.40 -16.22 -3.37
CA LEU A 195 -7.71 -17.59 -2.94
C LEU A 195 -6.48 -18.52 -3.03
N GLU A 196 -5.70 -18.45 -4.11
CA GLU A 196 -4.45 -19.20 -4.25
C GLU A 196 -3.39 -18.77 -3.22
N MET A 197 -3.29 -17.47 -2.94
CA MET A 197 -2.42 -16.93 -1.88
C MET A 197 -2.86 -17.42 -0.50
N MET A 198 -4.15 -17.42 -0.19
CA MET A 198 -4.70 -17.95 1.07
C MET A 198 -4.50 -19.47 1.18
N GLU A 199 -4.69 -20.23 0.11
CA GLU A 199 -4.51 -21.68 0.09
C GLU A 199 -3.02 -22.08 0.25
N LYS A 200 -2.09 -21.35 -0.38
CA LYS A 200 -0.65 -21.59 -0.21
C LYS A 200 -0.14 -21.17 1.18
N LYS A 201 -0.64 -20.06 1.75
CA LYS A 201 -0.35 -19.67 3.14
C LYS A 201 -0.89 -20.66 4.17
N GLY A 202 -1.92 -21.45 3.82
CA GLY A 202 -2.45 -22.56 4.63
C GLY A 202 -1.70 -23.89 4.53
N LYS A 203 -0.79 -24.07 3.56
CA LYS A 203 -0.12 -25.37 3.31
C LYS A 203 1.05 -25.71 4.24
N SER A 204 1.36 -24.88 5.23
CA SER A 204 2.28 -25.25 6.32
C SER A 204 1.57 -25.86 7.54
N PHE A 205 0.25 -26.04 7.52
CA PHE A 205 -0.44 -26.86 8.51
C PHE A 205 -1.12 -28.04 7.79
N VAL A 206 -0.51 -29.22 7.95
CA VAL A 206 -1.04 -30.56 7.62
C VAL A 206 -0.89 -31.04 6.17
N ASN A 207 0.28 -31.59 5.84
CA ASN A 207 0.36 -32.92 5.22
C ASN A 207 0.70 -33.86 6.39
N VAL A 208 -0.21 -34.64 6.97
CA VAL A 208 -0.70 -35.94 6.52
C VAL A 208 -1.99 -36.22 7.29
N ALA A 209 -3.14 -36.15 6.63
CA ALA A 209 -4.39 -36.85 6.96
C ALA A 209 -5.48 -36.26 6.06
N SER A 210 -6.29 -37.00 5.32
CA SER A 210 -6.39 -38.42 5.16
C SER A 210 -7.19 -38.65 3.87
N SER A 211 -6.97 -39.80 3.27
CA SER A 211 -8.04 -40.51 2.57
C SER A 211 -9.34 -40.42 3.38
N SER A 212 -10.47 -40.32 2.68
CA SER A 212 -11.84 -40.51 3.20
C SER A 212 -12.53 -39.30 3.88
N LYS A 213 -13.25 -38.56 3.02
CA LYS A 213 -14.59 -37.96 3.24
C LYS A 213 -15.18 -38.12 4.65
N LYS A 214 -15.14 -37.07 5.51
CA LYS A 214 -16.15 -36.85 6.56
C LYS A 214 -16.39 -35.36 6.83
N LYS A 215 -17.50 -34.87 6.25
CA LYS A 215 -18.52 -33.95 6.82
C LYS A 215 -18.01 -32.86 7.78
N TRP A 216 -17.73 -31.67 7.26
CA TRP A 216 -17.56 -30.45 8.07
C TRP A 216 -18.93 -29.88 8.48
N LYS A 217 -19.11 -29.62 9.78
CA LYS A 217 -20.24 -28.86 10.35
C LYS A 217 -19.78 -27.39 10.52
N PRO A 218 -20.63 -26.38 10.26
CA PRO A 218 -20.26 -24.98 10.42
C PRO A 218 -20.29 -24.56 11.90
N TRP A 219 -19.33 -23.73 12.32
CA TRP A 219 -19.25 -23.17 13.66
C TRP A 219 -20.25 -22.02 13.82
N THR A 220 -21.17 -22.15 14.77
CA THR A 220 -22.00 -21.05 15.31
C THR A 220 -21.22 -20.35 16.43
N TRP A 221 -21.22 -19.03 16.41
CA TRP A 221 -20.77 -18.19 17.53
C TRP A 221 -21.97 -17.97 18.47
N GLU A 222 -21.81 -18.27 19.75
CA GLU A 222 -22.65 -17.72 20.83
C GLU A 222 -21.75 -16.86 21.72
N ILE A 223 -22.37 -15.80 22.26
CA ILE A 223 -21.79 -14.59 22.88
C ILE A 223 -20.88 -14.90 24.07
#